data_AF-A0A1X2F221-F1
#
_entry.id   AF-A0A1X2F221-F1
#
_cell.length_a   1.000
_cell.length_b   1.000
_cell.length_c   1.000
_cell.angle_alpha   90.00
_cell.angle_beta   90.00
_cell.angle_gamma   90.00
#
_symmetry.space_group_name_H-M   'P 1'
#
loop_
_entity.id
_entity.type
_entity.pdbx_description
1 polymer ?
#
loop_
_entity_poly.entity_id
_entity_poly.type
_entity_poly.pdbx_seq_one_letter_code
_entity_poly.pdbx_strand_id
1 'polypeptide(L)'
;MRRQIVARLRTGEPVAAVAAETGICQATLFRWKRQALIDAGVIEGIPSVEADELTAVHKRIAQLEAELALTRDACALFDEQAVVPPKHRRAITEGLIARGHSA
;
A
#
# COMPACT_ATOMS: atom_id res chain seq x y z
N MET A 1 8.39 15.21 -19.68
CA MET A 1 7.31 16.03 -20.25
C MET A 1 6.64 16.95 -19.21
N ARG A 2 5.82 16.45 -18.26
CA ARG A 2 5.09 17.31 -17.28
C ARG A 2 5.97 18.33 -16.53
N ARG A 3 7.13 17.93 -16.00
CA ARG A 3 8.05 18.82 -15.27
C ARG A 3 8.49 20.04 -16.11
N GLN A 4 8.84 19.82 -17.37
CA GLN A 4 9.28 20.88 -18.29
C GLN A 4 8.13 21.84 -18.62
N ILE A 5 6.94 21.30 -18.87
CA ILE A 5 5.73 22.10 -19.10
C ILE A 5 5.39 22.94 -17.86
N VAL A 6 5.46 22.35 -16.67
CA VAL A 6 5.23 23.06 -15.40
C VAL A 6 6.25 24.18 -15.20
N ALA A 7 7.53 23.97 -15.52
CA ALA A 7 8.56 25.01 -15.44
C ALA A 7 8.20 26.21 -16.33
N ARG A 8 7.82 25.95 -17.59
CA ARG A 8 7.33 26.97 -18.55
C ARG A 8 6.10 27.72 -18.03
N LEU A 9 5.12 27.01 -17.47
CA LEU A 9 3.92 27.62 -16.91
C LEU A 9 4.21 28.49 -15.66
N ARG A 10 5.25 28.15 -14.90
CA ARG A 10 5.72 28.93 -13.74
C ARG A 10 6.51 30.17 -14.12
N THR A 11 7.21 30.17 -15.26
CA THR A 11 7.89 31.37 -15.79
C THR A 11 6.91 32.37 -16.42
N GLY A 12 5.60 32.08 -16.41
CA GLY A 12 4.55 32.98 -16.87
C GLY A 12 4.05 32.70 -18.28
N GLU A 13 4.47 31.60 -18.91
CA GLU A 13 4.01 31.28 -20.25
C GLU A 13 2.48 31.05 -20.28
N PRO A 14 1.75 31.59 -21.28
CA PRO A 14 0.32 31.42 -21.38
C PRO A 14 -0.10 29.95 -21.52
N VAL A 15 -1.06 29.51 -20.71
CA VAL A 15 -1.62 28.15 -20.78
C VAL A 15 -2.15 27.82 -22.17
N ALA A 16 -2.70 28.82 -22.89
CA ALA A 16 -3.19 28.65 -24.25
C ALA A 16 -2.10 28.29 -25.27
N ALA A 17 -0.92 28.92 -25.16
CA ALA A 17 0.21 28.63 -26.05
C ALA A 17 0.73 27.21 -25.80
N VAL A 18 0.92 26.85 -24.53
CA VAL A 18 1.35 25.51 -24.13
C VAL A 18 0.34 24.44 -24.55
N ALA A 19 -0.96 24.72 -24.46
CA ALA A 19 -2.00 23.81 -24.93
C ALA A 19 -1.95 23.58 -26.44
N ALA A 20 -1.77 24.65 -27.23
CA ALA A 20 -1.67 24.55 -28.68
C ALA A 20 -0.45 23.74 -29.13
N GLU A 21 0.70 23.91 -28.46
CA GLU A 21 1.93 23.18 -28.79
C GLU A 21 1.87 21.71 -28.34
N THR A 22 1.34 21.43 -27.15
CA THR A 22 1.41 20.09 -26.54
C THR A 22 0.19 19.23 -26.82
N GLY A 23 -0.92 19.82 -27.30
CA GLY A 23 -2.21 19.16 -27.45
C GLY A 23 -2.91 18.84 -26.12
N ILE A 24 -2.33 19.23 -24.97
CA ILE A 24 -2.92 18.99 -23.66
C ILE A 24 -4.05 19.99 -23.42
N CYS A 25 -5.19 19.51 -22.92
CA CYS A 25 -6.30 20.39 -22.60
C CYS A 25 -5.91 21.44 -21.53
N GLN A 26 -6.40 22.67 -21.72
CA GLN A 26 -6.05 23.79 -20.84
C GLN A 26 -6.40 23.52 -19.36
N ALA A 27 -7.51 22.82 -19.09
CA ALA A 27 -7.91 22.45 -17.74
C ALA A 27 -6.83 21.63 -17.01
N THR A 28 -6.17 20.70 -17.70
CA THR A 28 -5.08 19.91 -17.13
C THR A 28 -3.87 20.78 -16.83
N LEU A 29 -3.52 21.69 -17.74
CA LEU A 29 -2.39 22.61 -17.57
C LEU A 29 -2.62 23.60 -16.41
N PHE A 30 -3.82 24.14 -16.25
CA PHE A 30 -4.19 24.96 -15.10
C PHE A 30 -4.05 24.19 -13.79
N ARG A 31 -4.53 22.95 -13.73
CA ARG A 31 -4.38 22.09 -12.54
C ARG A 31 -2.91 21.83 -12.22
N TRP A 32 -2.09 21.54 -13.23
CA TRP A 32 -0.66 21.34 -13.04
C TRP A 32 0.06 22.59 -12.57
N LYS A 33 -0.25 23.75 -13.15
CA LYS A 33 0.31 25.04 -12.70
C LYS A 33 -0.06 25.33 -11.25
N ARG A 34 -1.34 25.13 -10.87
CA ARG A 34 -1.81 25.31 -9.50
C ARG A 34 -1.06 24.39 -8.53
N GLN A 35 -0.98 23.10 -8.81
CA GLN A 35 -0.26 22.16 -7.94
C GLN A 35 1.21 22.54 -7.80
N ALA A 36 1.86 22.96 -8.87
CA ALA A 36 3.26 23.37 -8.82
C ALA A 36 3.52 24.66 -8.03
N LEU A 37 2.51 25.51 -7.87
CA LEU A 37 2.57 26.66 -6.98
C LEU A 37 2.35 26.25 -5.53
N ILE A 38 1.46 25.28 -5.27
CA ILE A 38 1.29 24.66 -3.94
C ILE A 38 2.59 23.98 -3.49
N ASP A 39 3.16 23.12 -4.34
CA ASP A 39 4.40 22.40 -4.07
C ASP A 39 5.60 23.34 -3.87
N ALA A 40 5.52 24.59 -4.35
CA ALA A 40 6.52 25.62 -4.18
C ALA A 40 6.27 26.56 -2.98
N GLY A 41 5.19 26.33 -2.22
CA GLY A 41 4.78 27.17 -1.10
C GLY A 41 4.30 28.58 -1.50
N VAL A 42 3.99 28.81 -2.78
CA VAL A 42 3.53 30.13 -3.27
C VAL A 42 2.05 30.35 -2.95
N ILE A 43 1.26 29.28 -2.96
CA ILE A 43 -0.16 29.29 -2.59
C ILE A 43 -0.44 28.17 -1.61
N GLU A 44 -1.41 28.37 -0.72
CA GLU A 44 -1.83 27.32 0.22
C GLU A 44 -2.49 26.13 -0.49
N GLY A 45 -2.25 24.94 0.04
CA GLY A 45 -2.82 23.68 -0.43
C GLY A 45 -2.01 22.47 0.05
N ILE A 46 -2.49 21.27 -0.30
CA ILE A 46 -1.79 20.02 0.02
C ILE A 46 -0.67 19.79 -1.02
N PRO A 47 0.61 19.79 -0.61
CA PRO A 47 1.70 19.49 -1.52
C PRO A 47 1.66 18.03 -1.98
N SER A 48 2.15 17.79 -3.19
CA SER A 48 2.15 16.45 -3.80
C SER A 48 2.95 15.42 -3.00
N VAL A 49 4.01 15.86 -2.31
CA VAL A 49 4.84 15.02 -1.44
C VAL A 49 4.03 14.43 -0.29
N GLU A 50 3.20 15.23 0.38
CA GLU A 50 2.36 14.76 1.50
C GLU A 50 1.35 13.69 1.06
N ALA A 51 0.79 13.84 -0.16
CA ALA A 51 -0.12 12.85 -0.72
C ALA A 51 0.57 11.52 -1.05
N ASP A 52 1.80 11.58 -1.56
CA ASP A 52 2.62 10.39 -1.85
C ASP A 52 3.03 9.67 -0.56
N GLU A 53 3.43 10.43 0.49
CA GLU A 53 3.75 9.89 1.81
C GLU A 53 2.54 9.21 2.45
N LEU A 54 1.36 9.85 2.42
CA LEU A 54 0.12 9.26 2.96
C LEU A 54 -0.22 7.94 2.29
N THR A 55 -0.06 7.89 0.96
CA THR A 55 -0.31 6.66 0.20
C THR A 55 0.70 5.56 0.54
N ALA A 56 1.97 5.91 0.72
CA ALA A 56 3.01 4.97 1.15
C ALA A 56 2.74 4.42 2.56
N VAL A 57 2.32 5.29 3.49
CA VAL A 57 1.95 4.91 4.85
C VAL A 57 0.75 3.95 4.84
N HIS A 58 -0.32 4.25 4.11
CA HIS A 58 -1.47 3.34 4.00
C HIS A 58 -1.10 1.98 3.42
N LYS A 59 -0.24 1.92 2.40
CA LYS A 59 0.26 0.66 1.86
C LYS A 59 1.04 -0.13 2.91
N ARG A 60 1.90 0.55 3.69
CA ARG A 60 2.69 -0.10 4.72
C ARG A 60 1.82 -0.64 5.86
N ILE A 61 0.79 0.10 6.27
CA ILE A 61 -0.19 -0.35 7.26
C ILE A 61 -0.90 -1.61 6.77
N ALA A 62 -1.46 -1.59 5.56
CA ALA A 62 -2.16 -2.75 5.01
C ALA A 62 -1.25 -4.00 4.92
N GLN A 63 0.02 -3.82 4.55
CA GLN A 63 0.99 -4.91 4.56
C GLN A 63 1.22 -5.47 5.96
N LEU A 64 1.44 -4.59 6.95
CA LEU A 64 1.67 -4.99 8.34
C LEU A 64 0.46 -5.70 8.94
N GLU A 65 -0.75 -5.23 8.63
CA GLU A 65 -1.99 -5.88 9.07
C GLU A 65 -2.14 -7.30 8.49
N ALA A 66 -1.76 -7.50 7.22
CA ALA A 66 -1.75 -8.83 6.60
C ALA A 66 -0.70 -9.76 7.23
N GLU A 67 0.51 -9.27 7.50
CA GLU A 67 1.56 -10.04 8.18
C GLU A 67 1.12 -10.43 9.60
N LEU A 68 0.47 -9.52 10.31
CA LEU A 68 -0.04 -9.75 11.66
C LEU A 68 -1.22 -10.73 11.69
N ALA A 69 -2.11 -10.67 10.70
CA ALA A 69 -3.18 -11.66 10.54
C ALA A 69 -2.60 -13.08 10.35
N LEU A 70 -1.66 -13.25 9.42
CA LEU A 70 -0.99 -14.54 9.20
C LEU A 70 -0.28 -15.05 10.46
N THR A 71 0.38 -14.16 11.18
CA THR A 71 1.07 -14.50 12.44
C THR A 71 0.07 -14.98 13.50
N ARG A 72 -1.07 -14.31 13.63
CA ARG A 72 -2.14 -14.69 14.55
C ARG A 72 -2.75 -16.04 14.18
N ASP A 73 -3.01 -16.27 12.90
CA ASP A 73 -3.53 -17.54 12.41
C ASP A 73 -2.55 -18.69 12.70
N ALA A 74 -1.24 -18.46 12.49
CA ALA A 74 -0.22 -19.43 12.85
C ALA A 74 -0.19 -19.72 14.36
N CYS A 75 -0.21 -18.69 15.21
CA CYS A 75 -0.28 -18.86 16.66
C CYS A 75 -1.54 -19.64 17.08
N ALA A 76 -2.69 -19.31 16.51
CA ALA A 76 -3.95 -20.02 16.78
C ALA A 76 -3.84 -21.50 16.39
N LEU A 77 -3.27 -21.81 15.22
CA LEU A 77 -3.02 -23.19 14.81
C LEU A 77 -2.06 -23.93 15.76
N PHE A 78 -1.03 -23.25 16.28
CA PHE A 78 -0.12 -23.84 17.26
C PHE A 78 -0.79 -24.09 18.61
N ASP A 79 -1.66 -23.18 19.05
CA ASP A 79 -2.43 -23.32 20.30
C ASP A 79 -3.53 -24.40 20.16
N GLU A 80 -4.19 -24.47 19.00
CA GLU A 80 -5.22 -25.47 18.65
C GLU A 80 -4.63 -26.86 18.40
N GLN A 81 -3.39 -26.93 17.89
CA GLN A 81 -2.58 -28.14 17.91
C GLN A 81 -2.13 -28.39 19.34
N ALA A 82 -3.07 -28.78 20.19
CA ALA A 82 -2.85 -29.26 21.54
C ALA A 82 -1.64 -30.18 21.52
N VAL A 83 -0.52 -29.70 22.07
CA VAL A 83 0.70 -30.47 22.22
C VAL A 83 0.32 -31.70 23.03
N VAL A 84 0.07 -32.82 22.35
CA VAL A 84 -0.29 -34.06 23.03
C VAL A 84 0.93 -34.43 23.85
N PRO A 85 0.84 -34.41 25.21
CA PRO A 85 1.99 -34.72 26.03
C PRO A 85 2.52 -36.10 25.60
N PRO A 86 3.84 -36.32 25.54
CA PRO A 86 4.41 -37.57 25.01
C PRO A 86 3.75 -38.84 25.56
N LYS A 87 3.32 -38.79 26.83
CA LYS A 87 2.61 -39.88 27.52
C LYS A 87 1.24 -40.22 26.91
N HIS A 88 0.53 -39.25 26.34
CA HIS A 88 -0.80 -39.44 25.74
C HIS A 88 -0.73 -39.82 24.26
N ARG A 89 0.39 -39.57 23.57
CA ARG A 89 0.58 -39.99 22.16
C ARG A 89 0.51 -41.50 22.00
N ARG A 90 1.11 -42.25 22.93
CA ARG A 90 1.09 -43.72 22.93
C ARG A 90 -0.34 -44.28 23.01
N ALA A 91 -1.18 -43.73 23.88
CA ALA A 91 -2.58 -44.16 24.02
C ALA A 91 -3.41 -43.88 22.75
N ILE A 92 -3.11 -42.79 22.04
CA ILE A 92 -3.74 -42.48 20.74
C ILE A 92 -3.31 -43.48 19.68
N THR A 93 -2.02 -43.80 19.59
CA THR A 93 -1.50 -44.82 18.66
C THR A 93 -2.09 -46.20 18.94
N GLU A 94 -2.15 -46.62 20.20
CA GLU A 94 -2.76 -47.89 20.62
C GLU A 94 -4.26 -47.92 20.28
N GLY A 95 -4.98 -46.82 20.48
CA GLY A 95 -6.39 -46.69 20.09
C GLY A 95 -6.63 -46.72 18.58
N LEU A 96 -5.68 -46.24 17.77
CA LEU A 96 -5.75 -46.31 16.30
C LEU A 96 -5.50 -47.74 15.79
N ILE A 97 -4.52 -48.44 16.37
CA ILE A 97 -4.25 -49.85 16.10
C ILE A 97 -5.47 -50.72 16.45
N ALA A 98 -6.10 -50.48 17.61
CA ALA A 98 -7.30 -51.20 18.03
C ALA A 98 -8.51 -51.00 17.09
N ARG A 99 -8.56 -49.89 16.35
CA ARG A 99 -9.57 -49.61 15.32
C ARG A 99 -9.21 -50.16 13.94
N GLY A 100 -8.10 -50.89 13.82
CA GLY A 100 -7.67 -51.54 12.59
C GLY A 100 -6.85 -50.65 11.64
N HIS A 101 -6.41 -49.47 12.09
CA HIS A 101 -5.46 -48.66 11.33
C HIS A 101 -4.04 -49.18 11.60
N SER A 102 -3.33 -49.58 10.54
CA SER A 102 -1.94 -50.06 10.65
C SER A 102 -0.97 -48.92 10.98
N ALA A 103 0.01 -49.22 11.84
CA ALA A 103 1.11 -48.34 12.21
C ALA A 103 2.16 -48.21 11.09
#